data_AF-A0A7Y5QDT3-F1
#
_entry.id   AF-A0A7Y5QDT3-F1
#
_cell.length_a   1.000
_cell.length_b   1.000
_cell.length_c   1.000
_cell.angle_alpha   90.00
_cell.angle_beta   90.00
_cell.angle_gamma   90.00
#
_symmetry.space_group_name_H-M   'P 1'
#
loop_
_entity.id
_entity.type
_entity.pdbx_description
1 polymer ?
#
loop_
_entity_poly.entity_id
_entity_poly.type
_entity_poly.pdbx_seq_one_letter_code
_entity_poly.pdbx_strand_id
1 'polypeptide(L)'
;MSKRKSSAPTTYVLKVTLKDIAPPIWRRLLVAGDTSLLRLHLIIQAAMPWDNTHLFSFMINGYEYSVSNGEGFESAADRNAAQYTLADVAPNSGAKLTYLYDFGDSWEHNIQVEEIRPRLSTDVLPSCVKGKRNAPPEDSGGVWAYPELLATLRNPKAPDRRDLMEWLGGSFDPEHFDLAETNAYLAELAAIPEQVILSKGIPPEFSLMPFETDNPMHLFEGLMSSLVGEVREWLSPRRSQIQVEMLRHIANFVAEHDLGFVTAAGAVYEIGDTELSPAIAFIARERLAALPDKGFIPIVPDLAVEIEFPDLPSVHKESTENLKALHRAEVTTWHVLPHKRQIKVQVPGKRAKTLNFNDTLDGGSILPGFSVAVATLLKA
;
A
#
# COMPACT_ATOMS: atom_id res chain seq x y z
N MET A 1 -32.79 -0.08 -12.52
CA MET A 1 -32.26 -1.42 -12.20
C MET A 1 -33.15 -2.06 -11.15
N SER A 2 -33.63 -3.29 -11.40
CA SER A 2 -34.60 -3.99 -10.55
C SER A 2 -33.97 -4.40 -9.21
N LYS A 3 -34.62 -4.09 -8.08
CA LYS A 3 -34.23 -4.61 -6.75
C LYS A 3 -34.26 -6.15 -6.81
N ARG A 4 -33.09 -6.79 -6.66
CA ARG A 4 -32.95 -8.26 -6.66
C ARG A 4 -33.83 -8.89 -5.56
N LYS A 5 -34.53 -9.99 -5.91
CA LYS A 5 -35.14 -10.92 -4.95
C LYS A 5 -34.06 -11.39 -3.97
N SER A 6 -34.35 -11.39 -2.66
CA SER A 6 -33.41 -11.89 -1.64
C SER A 6 -33.03 -13.34 -1.94
N SER A 7 -31.77 -13.63 -2.26
CA SER A 7 -31.26 -14.99 -2.28
C SER A 7 -31.31 -15.59 -0.87
N ALA A 8 -31.47 -16.91 -0.77
CA ALA A 8 -31.40 -17.61 0.52
C ALA A 8 -30.06 -17.32 1.22
N PRO A 9 -30.02 -17.22 2.57
CA PRO A 9 -28.79 -16.98 3.31
C PRO A 9 -27.73 -18.06 3.04
N THR A 10 -26.52 -17.62 2.74
CA THR A 10 -25.38 -18.51 2.43
C THR A 10 -24.19 -18.19 3.32
N THR A 11 -23.36 -19.20 3.54
CA THR A 11 -22.06 -19.10 4.22
C THR A 11 -20.97 -19.45 3.21
N TYR A 12 -19.97 -18.59 3.12
CA TYR A 12 -18.78 -18.71 2.29
C TYR A 12 -17.63 -19.25 3.13
N VAL A 13 -16.92 -20.25 2.62
CA VAL A 13 -15.63 -20.68 3.15
C VAL A 13 -14.54 -20.01 2.33
N LEU A 14 -13.86 -19.05 2.93
CA LEU A 14 -12.79 -18.28 2.28
C LEU A 14 -11.45 -18.77 2.79
N LYS A 15 -10.48 -19.00 1.90
CA LYS A 15 -9.08 -19.10 2.26
C LYS A 15 -8.37 -17.80 1.87
N VAL A 16 -7.92 -17.05 2.87
CA VAL A 16 -7.16 -15.82 2.73
C VAL A 16 -5.69 -16.15 2.96
N THR A 17 -4.84 -15.92 1.95
CA THR A 17 -3.41 -16.25 2.00
C THR A 17 -2.61 -15.02 1.62
N LEU A 18 -1.67 -14.61 2.48
CA LEU A 18 -0.74 -13.52 2.19
C LEU A 18 0.22 -13.97 1.08
N LYS A 19 0.34 -13.17 0.02
CA LYS A 19 1.10 -13.48 -1.18
C LYS A 19 2.60 -13.27 -0.92
N ASP A 20 3.43 -13.96 -1.71
CA ASP A 20 4.89 -13.80 -1.77
C ASP A 20 5.66 -14.02 -0.45
N ILE A 21 5.03 -14.66 0.54
CA ILE A 21 5.68 -15.11 1.79
C ILE A 21 5.73 -16.63 1.88
N ALA A 22 6.92 -17.16 2.18
CA ALA A 22 7.16 -18.57 2.44
C ALA A 22 7.83 -18.80 3.81
N PRO A 23 7.34 -19.74 4.65
CA PRO A 23 6.10 -20.54 4.50
C PRO A 23 4.82 -19.69 4.51
N PRO A 24 3.68 -20.17 3.96
CA PRO A 24 2.49 -19.33 3.79
C PRO A 24 1.86 -18.91 5.12
N ILE A 25 1.48 -17.63 5.22
CA ILE A 25 0.63 -17.07 6.28
C ILE A 25 -0.80 -17.05 5.75
N TRP A 26 -1.75 -17.68 6.46
CA TRP A 26 -3.11 -17.81 5.96
C TRP A 26 -4.16 -18.01 7.04
N ARG A 27 -5.41 -17.68 6.70
CA ARG A 27 -6.62 -17.88 7.49
C ARG A 27 -7.70 -18.53 6.64
N ARG A 28 -8.52 -19.39 7.23
CA ARG A 28 -9.74 -19.92 6.63
C ARG A 28 -10.93 -19.40 7.41
N LEU A 29 -11.75 -18.60 6.75
CA LEU A 29 -12.82 -17.81 7.35
C LEU A 29 -14.18 -18.30 6.86
N LEU A 30 -15.17 -18.25 7.74
CA LEU A 30 -16.59 -18.38 7.43
C LEU A 30 -17.20 -16.99 7.41
N VAL A 31 -17.79 -16.60 6.28
CA VAL A 31 -18.35 -15.26 6.06
C VAL A 31 -19.75 -15.37 5.46
N ALA A 32 -20.67 -14.49 5.85
CA ALA A 32 -22.01 -14.49 5.28
C ALA A 32 -21.98 -13.93 3.83
N GLY A 33 -22.75 -14.51 2.91
CA GLY A 33 -22.73 -14.10 1.50
C GLY A 33 -23.16 -12.65 1.25
N ASP A 34 -23.99 -12.10 2.13
CA ASP A 34 -24.47 -10.72 2.11
C ASP A 34 -23.52 -9.71 2.79
N THR A 35 -22.33 -10.14 3.22
CA THR A 35 -21.27 -9.27 3.75
C THR A 35 -20.78 -8.32 2.66
N SER A 36 -20.77 -7.00 2.91
CA SER A 36 -20.14 -6.04 1.99
C SER A 36 -18.64 -6.23 1.86
N LEU A 37 -18.04 -5.77 0.77
CA LEU A 37 -16.58 -5.80 0.64
C LEU A 37 -15.89 -4.89 1.67
N LEU A 38 -16.53 -3.79 2.08
CA LEU A 38 -16.04 -2.96 3.19
C LEU A 38 -15.98 -3.75 4.52
N ARG A 39 -17.00 -4.55 4.83
CA ARG A 39 -16.95 -5.41 6.01
C ARG A 39 -15.98 -6.57 5.84
N LEU A 40 -15.85 -7.12 4.63
CA LEU A 40 -14.86 -8.16 4.35
C LEU A 40 -13.43 -7.68 4.62
N HIS A 41 -13.11 -6.43 4.27
CA HIS A 41 -11.86 -5.78 4.64
C HIS A 41 -11.62 -5.84 6.15
N LEU A 42 -12.58 -5.40 6.97
CA LEU A 42 -12.48 -5.44 8.44
C LEU A 42 -12.37 -6.86 9.00
N ILE A 43 -13.04 -7.83 8.37
CA ILE A 43 -12.91 -9.26 8.74
C ILE A 43 -11.48 -9.76 8.50
N ILE A 44 -10.84 -9.33 7.41
CA ILE A 44 -9.45 -9.70 7.11
C ILE A 44 -8.50 -9.03 8.11
N GLN A 45 -8.70 -7.74 8.40
CA GLN A 45 -7.92 -6.98 9.39
C GLN A 45 -7.96 -7.66 10.77
N ALA A 46 -9.14 -8.01 11.27
CA ALA A 46 -9.30 -8.75 12.53
C ALA A 46 -8.69 -10.15 12.49
N ALA A 47 -8.62 -10.80 11.32
CA ALA A 47 -8.03 -12.13 11.18
C ALA A 47 -6.50 -12.13 11.02
N MET A 48 -5.93 -11.02 10.56
CA MET A 48 -4.48 -10.77 10.38
C MET A 48 -3.92 -9.82 11.45
N PRO A 49 -4.53 -9.81 12.64
CA PRO A 49 -4.59 -8.68 13.59
C PRO A 49 -3.82 -7.41 13.17
N TRP A 50 -4.36 -6.69 12.20
CA TRP A 50 -3.86 -5.40 11.74
C TRP A 50 -4.74 -4.24 12.20
N ASP A 51 -4.15 -3.04 12.14
CA ASP A 51 -4.66 -1.86 12.82
C ASP A 51 -5.61 -1.03 11.96
N ASN A 52 -5.73 -1.39 10.68
CA ASN A 52 -6.61 -0.77 9.71
C ASN A 52 -6.35 0.75 9.58
N THR A 53 -5.07 1.11 9.59
CA THR A 53 -4.54 2.47 9.49
C THR A 53 -4.32 2.91 8.05
N HIS A 54 -4.32 1.96 7.11
CA HIS A 54 -3.98 2.21 5.70
C HIS A 54 -5.14 2.00 4.73
N LEU A 55 -4.95 2.51 3.50
CA LEU A 55 -5.89 2.27 2.39
C LEU A 55 -5.90 0.79 1.98
N PHE A 56 -7.02 0.36 1.40
CA PHE A 56 -7.18 -0.98 0.85
C PHE A 56 -7.88 -0.96 -0.50
N SER A 57 -7.72 -2.03 -1.28
CA SER A 57 -8.59 -2.32 -2.41
C SER A 57 -8.75 -3.81 -2.67
N PHE A 58 -9.84 -4.18 -3.35
CA PHE A 58 -10.03 -5.51 -3.92
C PHE A 58 -9.98 -5.43 -5.44
N MET A 59 -9.21 -6.33 -6.07
CA MET A 59 -9.23 -6.54 -7.50
C MET A 59 -10.04 -7.80 -7.83
N ILE A 60 -11.14 -7.62 -8.56
CA ILE A 60 -12.09 -8.69 -8.89
C ILE A 60 -12.52 -8.56 -10.35
N ASN A 61 -12.23 -9.57 -11.16
CA ASN A 61 -12.57 -9.60 -12.60
C ASN A 61 -12.14 -8.34 -13.36
N GLY A 62 -10.96 -7.79 -13.02
CA GLY A 62 -10.40 -6.60 -13.65
C GLY A 62 -10.95 -5.26 -13.15
N TYR A 63 -11.82 -5.26 -12.15
CA TYR A 63 -12.34 -4.05 -11.52
C TYR A 63 -11.79 -3.86 -10.11
N GLU A 64 -11.50 -2.61 -9.77
CA GLU A 64 -11.08 -2.21 -8.43
C GLU A 64 -12.28 -1.85 -7.54
N TYR A 65 -12.26 -2.33 -6.30
CA TYR A 65 -13.24 -2.01 -5.27
C TYR A 65 -12.55 -1.44 -4.05
N SER A 66 -12.84 -0.18 -3.70
CA SER A 66 -12.28 0.48 -2.51
C SER A 66 -13.34 1.42 -1.90
N VAL A 67 -13.00 2.17 -0.86
CA VAL A 67 -13.84 3.26 -0.36
C VAL A 67 -13.82 4.40 -1.38
N SER A 68 -14.94 4.64 -2.08
CA SER A 68 -15.06 5.87 -2.89
C SER A 68 -15.38 7.02 -1.93
N ASN A 69 -14.43 7.92 -1.71
CA ASN A 69 -14.75 9.18 -1.04
C ASN A 69 -15.61 10.00 -2.03
N GLY A 70 -16.92 9.98 -1.80
CA GLY A 70 -17.85 10.83 -2.52
C GLY A 70 -17.47 12.29 -2.31
N GLU A 71 -17.35 13.00 -3.43
CA GLU A 71 -17.07 14.43 -3.59
C GLU A 71 -15.59 14.84 -3.48
N GLY A 72 -14.97 14.91 -4.66
CA GLY A 72 -13.69 15.57 -4.89
C GLY A 72 -12.63 14.61 -5.43
N PHE A 73 -12.36 14.75 -6.73
CA PHE A 73 -11.19 14.21 -7.45
C PHE A 73 -11.29 12.76 -7.94
N GLU A 74 -11.43 12.65 -9.27
CA GLU A 74 -11.43 11.42 -10.06
C GLU A 74 -10.04 10.75 -10.05
N SER A 75 -9.80 9.95 -9.01
CA SER A 75 -9.30 8.57 -9.17
C SER A 75 -10.20 7.73 -8.28
N ALA A 76 -11.41 7.47 -8.78
CA ALA A 76 -12.40 6.68 -8.09
C ALA A 76 -12.10 5.22 -8.39
N ALA A 77 -11.88 4.38 -7.37
CA ALA A 77 -12.00 2.95 -7.54
C ALA A 77 -13.24 2.66 -8.42
N ASP A 78 -13.12 1.72 -9.37
CA ASP A 78 -14.20 1.46 -10.34
C ASP A 78 -15.56 1.28 -9.65
N ARG A 79 -15.52 0.73 -8.43
CA ARG A 79 -16.68 0.43 -7.59
C ARG A 79 -16.41 0.76 -6.13
N ASN A 80 -17.44 1.25 -5.44
CA ASN A 80 -17.40 1.45 -3.99
C ASN A 80 -17.61 0.11 -3.26
N ALA A 81 -16.65 -0.31 -2.44
CA ALA A 81 -16.66 -1.56 -1.67
C ALA A 81 -17.86 -1.68 -0.70
N ALA A 82 -18.44 -0.57 -0.25
CA ALA A 82 -19.64 -0.55 0.59
C ALA A 82 -20.93 -0.93 -0.18
N GLN A 83 -20.91 -0.86 -1.52
CA GLN A 83 -22.09 -1.08 -2.37
C GLN A 83 -22.22 -2.51 -2.92
N TYR A 84 -21.20 -3.34 -2.76
CA TYR A 84 -21.16 -4.70 -3.31
C TYR A 84 -20.92 -5.71 -2.21
N THR A 85 -21.69 -6.80 -2.24
CA THR A 85 -21.51 -7.93 -1.32
C THR A 85 -20.61 -9.01 -1.91
N LEU A 86 -20.11 -9.90 -1.06
CA LEU A 86 -19.36 -11.08 -1.48
C LEU A 86 -20.15 -11.92 -2.49
N ALA A 87 -21.45 -12.10 -2.29
CA ALA A 87 -22.32 -12.83 -3.22
C ALA A 87 -22.54 -12.11 -4.56
N ASP A 88 -22.43 -10.77 -4.61
CA ASP A 88 -22.52 -10.04 -5.87
C ASP A 88 -21.29 -10.25 -6.75
N VAL A 89 -20.11 -10.31 -6.14
CA VAL A 89 -18.82 -10.30 -6.87
C VAL A 89 -18.20 -11.69 -7.04
N ALA A 90 -18.55 -12.65 -6.18
CA ALA A 90 -18.01 -14.00 -6.18
C ALA A 90 -19.12 -15.08 -6.03
N PRO A 91 -20.10 -15.16 -6.95
CA PRO A 91 -21.30 -16.00 -6.78
C PRO A 91 -21.05 -17.52 -6.87
N ASN A 92 -19.82 -17.96 -7.16
CA ASN A 92 -19.50 -19.38 -7.39
C ASN A 92 -18.29 -19.81 -6.56
N SER A 93 -18.32 -21.06 -6.06
CA SER A 93 -17.13 -21.71 -5.50
C SER A 93 -16.00 -21.74 -6.54
N GLY A 94 -14.76 -21.56 -6.08
CA GLY A 94 -13.58 -21.44 -6.91
C GLY A 94 -13.25 -20.00 -7.37
N ALA A 95 -14.12 -19.02 -7.09
CA ALA A 95 -13.82 -17.62 -7.34
C ALA A 95 -12.55 -17.15 -6.58
N LYS A 96 -11.80 -16.25 -7.22
CA LYS A 96 -10.57 -15.67 -6.67
C LYS A 96 -10.67 -14.14 -6.65
N LEU A 97 -10.23 -13.55 -5.56
CA LEU A 97 -10.13 -12.11 -5.37
C LEU A 97 -8.71 -11.80 -4.92
N THR A 98 -8.18 -10.64 -5.32
CA THR A 98 -6.96 -10.10 -4.72
C THR A 98 -7.37 -8.97 -3.78
N TYR A 99 -6.80 -8.96 -2.57
CA TYR A 99 -7.00 -7.90 -1.59
C TYR A 99 -5.66 -7.27 -1.27
N LEU A 100 -5.55 -5.98 -1.50
CA LEU A 100 -4.37 -5.17 -1.20
C LEU A 100 -4.67 -4.34 0.04
N TYR A 101 -3.80 -4.44 1.05
CA TYR A 101 -3.81 -3.58 2.23
C TYR A 101 -2.47 -2.88 2.33
N ASP A 102 -2.50 -1.60 2.71
CA ASP A 102 -1.36 -0.69 2.73
C ASP A 102 -0.72 -0.53 1.34
N PHE A 103 -0.93 0.64 0.72
CA PHE A 103 -0.39 0.93 -0.60
C PHE A 103 1.10 1.27 -0.57
N GLY A 104 1.66 1.55 0.62
CA GLY A 104 3.10 1.65 0.85
C GLY A 104 3.74 0.27 0.89
N ASP A 105 3.41 -0.52 1.91
CA ASP A 105 4.00 -1.85 2.13
C ASP A 105 3.52 -2.92 1.13
N SER A 106 2.38 -2.69 0.49
CA SER A 106 1.79 -3.55 -0.54
C SER A 106 1.47 -4.98 -0.08
N TRP A 107 0.75 -5.13 1.04
CA TRP A 107 0.31 -6.44 1.54
C TRP A 107 -0.80 -7.05 0.68
N GLU A 108 -0.41 -7.76 -0.38
CA GLU A 108 -1.32 -8.48 -1.26
C GLU A 108 -1.76 -9.83 -0.71
N HIS A 109 -3.06 -10.12 -0.77
CA HIS A 109 -3.66 -11.39 -0.36
C HIS A 109 -4.41 -12.03 -1.51
N ASN A 110 -4.21 -13.33 -1.66
CA ASN A 110 -5.08 -14.18 -2.46
C ASN A 110 -6.25 -14.66 -1.59
N ILE A 111 -7.48 -14.30 -1.98
CA ILE A 111 -8.70 -14.82 -1.38
C ILE A 111 -9.32 -15.83 -2.35
N GLN A 112 -9.47 -17.07 -1.89
CA GLN A 112 -10.14 -18.13 -2.63
C GLN A 112 -11.46 -18.50 -1.96
N VAL A 113 -12.56 -18.47 -2.70
CA VAL A 113 -13.82 -19.08 -2.27
C VAL A 113 -13.71 -20.59 -2.43
N GLU A 114 -13.48 -21.32 -1.35
CA GLU A 114 -13.35 -22.78 -1.39
C GLU A 114 -14.74 -23.45 -1.49
N GLU A 115 -15.74 -22.91 -0.82
CA GLU A 115 -17.09 -23.46 -0.75
C GLU A 115 -18.13 -22.36 -0.53
N ILE A 116 -19.32 -22.52 -1.12
CA ILE A 116 -20.53 -21.76 -0.81
C ILE A 116 -21.60 -22.77 -0.42
N ARG A 117 -22.18 -22.62 0.77
CA ARG A 117 -23.22 -23.52 1.29
C ARG A 117 -24.39 -22.76 1.90
N PRO A 118 -25.58 -23.38 2.04
CA PRO A 118 -26.65 -22.81 2.84
C PRO A 118 -26.17 -22.48 4.27
N ARG A 119 -26.60 -21.33 4.80
CA ARG A 119 -26.27 -20.94 6.16
C ARG A 119 -26.91 -21.90 7.16
N LEU A 120 -26.10 -22.48 8.05
CA LEU A 120 -26.59 -23.36 9.11
C LEU A 120 -26.95 -22.53 10.35
N SER A 121 -27.89 -23.02 11.16
CA SER A 121 -28.23 -22.39 12.44
C SER A 121 -27.09 -22.39 13.45
N THR A 122 -26.11 -23.28 13.28
CA THR A 122 -24.91 -23.39 14.10
C THR A 122 -23.76 -22.51 13.63
N ASP A 123 -23.88 -21.82 12.48
CA ASP A 123 -22.81 -20.98 11.97
C ASP A 123 -22.67 -19.70 12.80
N VAL A 124 -21.49 -19.51 13.39
CA VAL A 124 -21.05 -18.24 13.97
C VAL A 124 -20.29 -17.47 12.90
N LEU A 125 -20.77 -16.29 12.51
CA LEU A 125 -20.23 -15.51 11.39
C LEU A 125 -20.00 -14.05 11.81
N PRO A 126 -18.89 -13.42 11.40
CA PRO A 126 -17.70 -14.07 10.82
C PRO A 126 -16.99 -14.95 11.85
N SER A 127 -16.27 -15.98 11.39
CA SER A 127 -15.38 -16.78 12.23
C SER A 127 -14.19 -17.33 11.45
N CYS A 128 -13.10 -17.60 12.15
CA CYS A 128 -11.95 -18.33 11.65
C CYS A 128 -12.07 -19.79 12.08
N VAL A 129 -11.87 -20.74 11.17
CA VAL A 129 -11.91 -22.18 11.48
C VAL A 129 -10.52 -22.81 11.54
N LYS A 130 -9.55 -22.25 10.81
CA LYS A 130 -8.14 -22.70 10.77
C LYS A 130 -7.25 -21.56 10.26
N GLY A 131 -5.99 -21.59 10.64
CA GLY A 131 -4.96 -20.69 10.11
C GLY A 131 -3.57 -21.20 10.48
N LYS A 132 -2.55 -20.52 9.98
CA LYS A 132 -1.15 -20.74 10.39
C LYS A 132 -0.36 -19.45 10.28
N ARG A 133 0.65 -19.36 11.16
CA ARG A 133 1.66 -18.29 11.26
C ARG A 133 1.07 -16.93 11.64
N ASN A 134 1.93 -16.13 12.24
CA ASN A 134 1.57 -14.79 12.64
C ASN A 134 1.57 -13.89 11.40
N ALA A 135 0.71 -12.87 11.39
CA ALA A 135 0.78 -11.86 10.34
C ALA A 135 2.06 -11.02 10.52
N PRO A 136 2.60 -10.43 9.44
CA PRO A 136 3.61 -9.38 9.58
C PRO A 136 3.07 -8.25 10.48
N PRO A 137 3.90 -7.64 11.33
CA PRO A 137 3.51 -6.44 12.05
C PRO A 137 3.10 -5.32 11.07
N GLU A 138 2.23 -4.41 11.51
CA GLU A 138 1.99 -3.16 10.81
C GLU A 138 3.30 -2.41 10.54
N ASP A 139 3.36 -1.71 9.42
CA ASP A 139 4.51 -0.88 8.99
C ASP A 139 5.86 -1.62 8.97
N SER A 140 5.85 -2.94 8.72
CA SER A 140 7.07 -3.76 8.70
C SER A 140 7.83 -3.75 7.36
N GLY A 141 7.43 -2.90 6.42
CA GLY A 141 8.14 -2.66 5.14
C GLY A 141 7.79 -3.64 4.03
N GLY A 142 6.59 -4.24 4.10
CA GLY A 142 6.08 -5.13 3.07
C GLY A 142 6.79 -6.47 2.95
N VAL A 143 6.43 -7.22 1.90
CA VAL A 143 6.97 -8.57 1.61
C VAL A 143 8.48 -8.59 1.40
N TRP A 144 9.08 -7.43 1.08
CA TRP A 144 10.51 -7.27 0.80
C TRP A 144 11.35 -7.16 2.09
N ALA A 145 10.88 -6.39 3.07
CA ALA A 145 11.60 -6.17 4.32
C ALA A 145 11.30 -7.23 5.39
N TYR A 146 10.11 -7.85 5.36
CA TYR A 146 9.72 -8.83 6.38
C TYR A 146 10.68 -10.03 6.52
N PRO A 147 11.23 -10.65 5.45
CA PRO A 147 12.22 -11.71 5.60
C PRO A 147 13.51 -11.26 6.30
N GLU A 148 13.94 -10.03 6.07
CA GLU A 148 15.10 -9.43 6.73
C GLU A 148 14.82 -9.15 8.21
N LEU A 149 13.64 -8.62 8.52
CA LEU A 149 13.14 -8.49 9.89
C LEU A 149 13.24 -9.84 10.63
N LEU A 150 12.73 -10.91 10.03
CA LEU A 150 12.81 -12.25 10.63
C LEU A 150 14.26 -12.75 10.78
N ALA A 151 15.13 -12.45 9.83
CA ALA A 151 16.55 -12.81 9.91
C ALA A 151 17.26 -12.09 11.07
N THR A 152 16.97 -10.81 11.26
CA THR A 152 17.48 -9.98 12.36
C THR A 152 17.01 -10.52 13.71
N LEU A 153 15.73 -10.87 13.85
CA LEU A 153 15.19 -11.44 15.09
C LEU A 153 15.83 -12.79 15.46
N ARG A 154 16.12 -13.62 14.46
CA ARG A 154 16.76 -14.93 14.62
C ARG A 154 18.23 -14.86 15.00
N ASN A 155 18.92 -13.75 14.74
CA ASN A 155 20.34 -13.58 15.06
C ASN A 155 20.51 -12.79 16.37
N PRO A 156 20.80 -13.42 17.52
CA PRO A 156 20.93 -12.73 18.80
C PRO A 156 22.04 -11.66 18.84
N LYS A 157 22.96 -11.69 17.87
CA LYS A 157 24.09 -10.76 17.75
C LYS A 157 23.89 -9.68 16.69
N ALA A 158 22.74 -9.64 16.00
CA ALA A 158 22.49 -8.60 15.01
C ALA A 158 22.47 -7.22 15.69
N PRO A 159 23.18 -6.20 15.14
CA PRO A 159 23.30 -4.88 15.77
C PRO A 159 21.95 -4.24 16.09
N ASP A 160 20.99 -4.28 15.16
CA ASP A 160 19.69 -3.64 15.31
C ASP A 160 18.62 -4.53 15.97
N ARG A 161 18.97 -5.75 16.42
CA ARG A 161 17.97 -6.67 17.01
C ARG A 161 17.31 -6.10 18.26
N ARG A 162 18.06 -5.37 19.08
CA ARG A 162 17.52 -4.78 20.32
C ARG A 162 16.44 -3.76 19.99
N ASP A 163 16.75 -2.81 19.11
CA ASP A 163 15.85 -1.73 18.72
C ASP A 163 14.62 -2.31 18.00
N LEU A 164 14.82 -3.33 17.16
CA LEU A 164 13.73 -4.05 16.50
C LEU A 164 12.81 -4.78 17.51
N MET A 165 13.37 -5.43 18.53
CA MET A 165 12.58 -6.08 19.58
C MET A 165 11.79 -5.07 20.41
N GLU A 166 12.34 -3.89 20.65
CA GLU A 166 11.65 -2.80 21.36
C GLU A 166 10.47 -2.26 20.53
N TRP A 167 10.68 -2.02 19.23
CA TRP A 167 9.63 -1.62 18.29
C TRP A 167 8.49 -2.65 18.21
N LEU A 168 8.80 -3.94 18.25
CA LEU A 168 7.82 -5.04 18.27
C LEU A 168 7.10 -5.24 19.62
N GLY A 169 7.32 -4.36 20.61
CA GLY A 169 6.70 -4.50 21.92
C GLY A 169 7.31 -5.59 22.80
N GLY A 170 8.54 -6.01 22.51
CA GLY A 170 9.35 -6.89 23.37
C GLY A 170 9.32 -8.38 23.01
N SER A 171 8.40 -8.84 22.16
CA SER A 171 8.41 -10.21 21.64
C SER A 171 7.60 -10.36 20.36
N PHE A 172 8.12 -11.14 19.40
CA PHE A 172 7.40 -11.51 18.20
C PHE A 172 7.73 -12.96 17.80
N ASP A 173 6.71 -13.80 17.72
CA ASP A 173 6.83 -15.16 17.18
C ASP A 173 6.15 -15.23 15.81
N PRO A 174 6.91 -15.38 14.70
CA PRO A 174 6.33 -15.47 13.36
C PRO A 174 5.52 -16.74 13.12
N GLU A 175 5.67 -17.78 13.95
CA GLU A 175 4.92 -19.03 13.82
C GLU A 175 3.64 -19.06 14.66
N HIS A 176 3.46 -18.08 15.56
CA HIS A 176 2.32 -18.00 16.45
C HIS A 176 1.00 -17.85 15.67
N PHE A 177 -0.01 -18.64 16.03
CA PHE A 177 -1.37 -18.48 15.57
C PHE A 177 -2.32 -19.09 16.60
N ASP A 178 -3.18 -18.27 17.20
CA ASP A 178 -4.22 -18.72 18.11
C ASP A 178 -5.62 -18.54 17.48
N LEU A 179 -6.34 -19.65 17.38
CA LEU A 179 -7.68 -19.69 16.78
C LEU A 179 -8.74 -19.04 17.67
N ALA A 180 -8.61 -19.16 18.99
CA ALA A 180 -9.56 -18.61 19.94
C ALA A 180 -9.41 -17.08 19.99
N GLU A 181 -8.17 -16.58 20.05
CA GLU A 181 -7.85 -15.16 19.99
C GLU A 181 -8.36 -14.52 18.69
N THR A 182 -8.05 -15.11 17.54
CA THR A 182 -8.56 -14.64 16.24
C THR A 182 -10.10 -14.55 16.23
N ASN A 183 -10.78 -15.54 16.82
CA ASN A 183 -12.24 -15.54 16.90
C ASN A 183 -12.79 -14.54 17.92
N ALA A 184 -12.03 -14.15 18.94
CA ALA A 184 -12.42 -13.10 19.86
C ALA A 184 -12.50 -11.75 19.12
N TYR A 185 -11.47 -11.38 18.36
CA TYR A 185 -11.49 -10.18 17.52
C TYR A 185 -12.63 -10.19 16.48
N LEU A 186 -12.86 -11.33 15.83
CA LEU A 186 -13.98 -11.47 14.90
C LEU A 186 -15.35 -11.35 15.59
N ALA A 187 -15.49 -11.79 16.84
CA ALA A 187 -16.72 -11.66 17.61
C ALA A 187 -16.99 -10.22 18.03
N GLU A 188 -15.95 -9.45 18.37
CA GLU A 188 -16.08 -8.01 18.61
C GLU A 188 -16.57 -7.28 17.36
N LEU A 189 -15.98 -7.57 16.19
CA LEU A 189 -16.45 -7.03 14.91
C LEU A 189 -17.88 -7.47 14.61
N ALA A 190 -18.24 -8.72 14.91
CA ALA A 190 -19.59 -9.28 14.72
C ALA A 190 -20.67 -8.50 15.50
N ALA A 191 -20.33 -7.93 16.65
CA ALA A 191 -21.24 -7.14 17.47
C ALA A 191 -21.66 -5.81 16.81
N ILE A 192 -20.89 -5.33 15.82
CA ILE A 192 -21.23 -4.11 15.08
C ILE A 192 -22.16 -4.45 13.91
N PRO A 193 -23.36 -3.84 13.82
CA PRO A 193 -24.26 -4.05 12.69
C PRO A 193 -23.66 -3.56 11.36
N GLU A 194 -23.92 -4.30 10.27
CA GLU A 194 -23.53 -3.91 8.90
C GLU A 194 -23.91 -2.46 8.57
N GLN A 195 -25.11 -2.03 8.94
CA GLN A 195 -25.62 -0.70 8.63
C GLN A 195 -24.84 0.42 9.34
N VAL A 196 -24.21 0.13 10.48
CA VAL A 196 -23.33 1.09 11.16
C VAL A 196 -22.06 1.28 10.34
N ILE A 197 -21.44 0.19 9.88
CA ILE A 197 -20.23 0.23 9.04
C ILE A 197 -20.51 0.96 7.72
N LEU A 198 -21.65 0.67 7.09
CA LEU A 198 -22.02 1.29 5.81
C LEU A 198 -22.40 2.79 5.93
N SER A 199 -22.90 3.25 7.08
CA SER A 199 -23.34 4.64 7.26
C SER A 199 -22.29 5.56 7.87
N LYS A 200 -21.47 5.04 8.79
CA LYS A 200 -20.45 5.82 9.50
C LYS A 200 -19.04 5.55 8.99
N GLY A 201 -18.87 4.58 8.09
CA GLY A 201 -17.56 4.07 7.73
C GLY A 201 -17.03 3.13 8.81
N ILE A 202 -15.71 2.97 8.83
CA ILE A 202 -15.00 2.12 9.80
C ILE A 202 -15.14 2.75 11.20
N PRO A 203 -15.65 2.02 12.21
CA PRO A 203 -15.73 2.53 13.58
C PRO A 203 -14.32 2.83 14.14
N PRO A 204 -14.11 3.97 14.82
CA PRO A 204 -12.81 4.35 15.37
C PRO A 204 -12.20 3.31 16.30
N GLU A 205 -13.01 2.52 17.01
CA GLU A 205 -12.56 1.44 17.89
C GLU A 205 -12.04 0.18 17.17
N PHE A 206 -12.25 0.08 15.85
CA PHE A 206 -11.63 -0.92 14.94
C PHE A 206 -10.62 -0.28 13.98
N SER A 207 -10.26 0.96 14.28
CA SER A 207 -9.00 1.57 13.89
C SER A 207 -8.14 1.48 15.15
N LEU A 208 -7.00 0.80 15.15
CA LEU A 208 -6.09 0.86 16.30
C LEU A 208 -5.31 2.19 16.31
N MET A 209 -6.06 3.29 16.22
CA MET A 209 -5.70 4.53 16.91
C MET A 209 -6.41 4.52 18.27
N PRO A 210 -5.82 3.91 19.32
CA PRO A 210 -6.27 4.18 20.66
C PRO A 210 -6.11 5.69 20.92
N PHE A 211 -7.19 6.33 21.35
CA PHE A 211 -7.19 7.66 21.94
C PHE A 211 -6.45 7.66 23.31
N GLU A 212 -5.24 7.12 23.38
CA GLU A 212 -4.36 7.20 24.55
C GLU A 212 -3.10 8.02 24.21
N THR A 213 -2.93 9.07 25.00
CA THR A 213 -2.24 10.33 24.70
C THR A 213 -0.71 10.31 24.68
N ASP A 214 -0.05 9.15 24.60
CA ASP A 214 1.41 9.07 24.80
C ASP A 214 2.18 8.31 23.69
N ASN A 215 1.59 8.12 22.51
CA ASN A 215 2.30 7.61 21.34
C ASN A 215 3.02 8.76 20.59
N PRO A 216 4.28 8.63 20.14
CA PRO A 216 4.92 9.60 19.23
C PRO A 216 4.09 9.90 17.97
N MET A 217 3.16 9.01 17.58
CA MET A 217 2.15 9.29 16.55
C MET A 217 1.10 10.33 16.94
N HIS A 218 0.83 10.60 18.22
CA HIS A 218 0.05 11.78 18.63
C HIS A 218 0.85 13.08 18.55
N LEU A 219 2.17 13.02 18.64
CA LEU A 219 3.01 14.16 18.26
C LEU A 219 2.86 14.39 16.75
N PHE A 220 2.80 13.31 15.96
CA PHE A 220 2.56 13.37 14.52
C PHE A 220 1.13 13.76 14.16
N GLU A 221 0.06 13.34 14.84
CA GLU A 221 -1.35 13.70 14.57
C GLU A 221 -1.77 15.03 15.20
N GLY A 222 -1.24 15.35 16.37
CA GLY A 222 -1.28 16.70 16.92
C GLY A 222 -0.57 17.67 15.97
N LEU A 223 0.53 17.23 15.35
CA LEU A 223 1.12 17.88 14.19
C LEU A 223 0.11 17.86 13.02
N MET A 224 -0.36 16.73 12.47
CA MET A 224 -1.28 16.64 11.30
C MET A 224 -2.59 17.44 11.42
N SER A 225 -3.17 17.52 12.62
CA SER A 225 -4.38 18.31 12.90
C SER A 225 -4.06 19.80 13.08
N SER A 226 -2.84 20.13 13.51
CA SER A 226 -2.28 21.48 13.48
C SER A 226 -1.56 21.83 12.16
N LEU A 227 -1.41 20.87 11.25
CA LEU A 227 -0.74 21.08 9.98
C LEU A 227 -1.63 21.96 9.10
N VAL A 228 -1.06 23.12 8.82
CA VAL A 228 -1.54 24.12 7.88
C VAL A 228 -1.77 23.43 6.52
N GLY A 229 -2.69 23.95 5.70
CA GLY A 229 -3.15 23.33 4.45
C GLY A 229 -2.07 22.70 3.55
N GLU A 230 -0.84 23.21 3.61
CA GLU A 230 0.37 22.66 2.96
C GLU A 230 0.59 21.15 3.18
N VAL A 231 0.28 20.56 4.35
CA VAL A 231 0.47 19.09 4.56
C VAL A 231 -0.68 18.24 4.08
N ARG A 232 -1.88 18.78 3.96
CA ARG A 232 -2.98 18.05 3.31
C ARG A 232 -2.71 17.84 1.82
N GLU A 233 -2.02 18.79 1.19
CA GLU A 233 -1.61 18.69 -0.21
C GLU A 233 -0.61 17.54 -0.43
N TRP A 234 0.26 17.28 0.55
CA TRP A 234 1.23 16.17 0.51
C TRP A 234 0.58 14.77 0.51
N LEU A 235 -0.64 14.64 1.03
CA LEU A 235 -1.39 13.39 1.17
C LEU A 235 -2.26 13.02 -0.04
N SER A 236 -1.97 13.55 -1.24
CA SER A 236 -2.77 13.31 -2.44
C SER A 236 -2.79 11.81 -2.85
N PRO A 237 -3.97 11.13 -2.83
CA PRO A 237 -4.07 9.72 -3.23
C PRO A 237 -3.66 9.49 -4.68
N ARG A 238 -3.96 10.45 -5.57
CA ARG A 238 -3.55 10.39 -6.98
C ARG A 238 -2.02 10.49 -7.13
N ARG A 239 -1.36 11.32 -6.31
CA ARG A 239 0.10 11.39 -6.25
C ARG A 239 0.67 10.06 -5.79
N SER A 240 0.12 9.50 -4.72
CA SER A 240 0.51 8.20 -4.16
C SER A 240 0.34 7.08 -5.18
N GLN A 241 -0.81 6.97 -5.86
CA GLN A 241 -1.05 5.95 -6.88
C GLN A 241 -0.05 6.01 -8.05
N ILE A 242 0.22 7.20 -8.59
CA ILE A 242 1.19 7.38 -9.67
C ILE A 242 2.60 7.04 -9.19
N GLN A 243 2.93 7.43 -7.96
CA GLN A 243 4.21 7.09 -7.33
C GLN A 243 4.37 5.58 -7.18
N VAL A 244 3.36 4.87 -6.65
CA VAL A 244 3.38 3.41 -6.49
C VAL A 244 3.51 2.71 -7.84
N GLU A 245 2.73 3.11 -8.85
CA GLU A 245 2.80 2.51 -10.18
C GLU A 245 4.18 2.70 -10.82
N MET A 246 4.75 3.90 -10.74
CA MET A 246 6.10 4.16 -11.23
C MET A 246 7.16 3.41 -10.44
N LEU A 247 7.07 3.43 -9.10
CA LEU A 247 8.01 2.77 -8.20
C LEU A 247 8.02 1.27 -8.48
N ARG A 248 6.85 0.63 -8.56
CA ARG A 248 6.71 -0.79 -8.88
C ARG A 248 7.41 -1.15 -10.18
N HIS A 249 7.20 -0.37 -11.25
CA HIS A 249 7.83 -0.64 -12.54
C HIS A 249 9.36 -0.46 -12.49
N ILE A 250 9.86 0.61 -11.87
CA ILE A 250 11.28 0.90 -11.79
C ILE A 250 11.98 -0.09 -10.87
N ALA A 251 11.47 -0.31 -9.66
CA ALA A 251 12.05 -1.20 -8.65
C ALA A 251 12.11 -2.65 -9.14
N ASN A 252 11.03 -3.17 -9.74
CA ASN A 252 11.02 -4.53 -10.29
C ASN A 252 12.09 -4.69 -11.38
N PHE A 253 12.19 -3.72 -12.30
CA PHE A 253 13.20 -3.78 -13.36
C PHE A 253 14.63 -3.69 -12.80
N VAL A 254 14.88 -2.78 -11.86
CA VAL A 254 16.20 -2.63 -11.23
C VAL A 254 16.62 -3.91 -10.50
N ALA A 255 15.68 -4.55 -9.79
CA ALA A 255 15.92 -5.80 -9.09
C ALA A 255 16.16 -6.97 -10.06
N GLU A 256 15.31 -7.14 -11.08
CA GLU A 256 15.42 -8.21 -12.09
C GLU A 256 16.74 -8.15 -12.88
N HIS A 257 17.24 -6.94 -13.12
CA HIS A 257 18.45 -6.69 -13.90
C HIS A 257 19.70 -6.40 -13.04
N ASP A 258 19.58 -6.49 -11.72
CA ASP A 258 20.69 -6.27 -10.78
C ASP A 258 21.38 -4.90 -11.00
N LEU A 259 20.60 -3.82 -11.22
CA LEU A 259 21.16 -2.53 -11.67
C LEU A 259 21.56 -1.58 -10.53
N GLY A 260 21.01 -1.74 -9.33
CA GLY A 260 21.29 -0.82 -8.24
C GLY A 260 20.18 -0.81 -7.18
N PHE A 261 19.95 0.36 -6.59
CA PHE A 261 19.01 0.57 -5.51
C PHE A 261 18.00 1.67 -5.85
N VAL A 262 16.75 1.50 -5.40
CA VAL A 262 15.66 2.44 -5.64
C VAL A 262 15.14 2.94 -4.31
N THR A 263 15.01 4.25 -4.16
CA THR A 263 14.42 4.89 -2.99
C THR A 263 13.06 5.50 -3.34
N ALA A 264 12.13 5.49 -2.37
CA ALA A 264 10.84 6.17 -2.46
C ALA A 264 10.83 7.49 -1.65
N ALA A 265 9.69 8.17 -1.62
CA ALA A 265 9.51 9.35 -0.77
C ALA A 265 9.75 8.98 0.71
N GLY A 266 10.56 9.80 1.39
CA GLY A 266 11.08 9.52 2.73
C GLY A 266 12.62 9.39 2.76
N ALA A 267 13.25 9.10 1.61
CA ALA A 267 14.70 9.16 1.47
C ALA A 267 15.13 10.60 1.10
N VAL A 268 15.85 11.25 2.02
CA VAL A 268 16.35 12.62 1.82
C VAL A 268 17.77 12.59 1.27
N TYR A 269 18.00 13.32 0.18
CA TYR A 269 19.27 13.48 -0.52
C TYR A 269 19.88 14.85 -0.21
N GLU A 270 21.17 14.87 0.08
CA GLU A 270 21.98 16.09 0.18
C GLU A 270 22.61 16.41 -1.17
N ILE A 271 22.07 17.41 -1.86
CA ILE A 271 22.52 17.87 -3.18
C ILE A 271 23.08 19.27 -3.06
N GLY A 272 24.39 19.36 -2.81
CA GLY A 272 25.05 20.63 -2.48
C GLY A 272 24.53 21.18 -1.16
N ASP A 273 24.04 22.42 -1.15
CA ASP A 273 23.43 23.05 0.02
C ASP A 273 21.91 22.80 0.10
N THR A 274 21.37 21.83 -0.66
CA THR A 274 19.94 21.54 -0.72
C THR A 274 19.65 20.13 -0.26
N GLU A 275 18.77 19.99 0.71
CA GLU A 275 18.16 18.72 1.11
C GLU A 275 16.84 18.55 0.36
N LEU A 276 16.64 17.41 -0.30
CA LEU A 276 15.40 17.13 -1.02
C LEU A 276 15.06 15.64 -1.02
N SER A 277 13.76 15.32 -1.08
CA SER A 277 13.26 13.95 -1.19
C SER A 277 12.49 13.81 -2.50
N PRO A 278 13.09 13.25 -3.56
CA PRO A 278 12.34 13.02 -4.79
C PRO A 278 11.27 11.96 -4.57
N ALA A 279 10.23 11.95 -5.41
CA ALA A 279 9.17 10.94 -5.29
C ALA A 279 9.72 9.52 -5.47
N ILE A 280 10.66 9.35 -6.39
CA ILE A 280 11.43 8.11 -6.59
C ILE A 280 12.84 8.51 -7.00
N ALA A 281 13.86 7.78 -6.55
CA ALA A 281 15.20 7.92 -7.08
C ALA A 281 15.88 6.57 -7.27
N PHE A 282 16.86 6.52 -8.18
CA PHE A 282 17.66 5.34 -8.48
C PHE A 282 19.15 5.69 -8.35
N ILE A 283 19.89 4.77 -7.74
CA ILE A 283 21.34 4.83 -7.57
C ILE A 283 21.92 3.56 -8.18
N ALA A 284 22.88 3.72 -9.09
CA ALA A 284 23.56 2.61 -9.75
C ALA A 284 24.37 1.76 -8.76
N ARG A 285 24.45 0.45 -9.04
CA ARG A 285 25.10 -0.55 -8.18
C ARG A 285 26.50 -0.15 -7.73
N GLU A 286 27.31 0.36 -8.63
CA GLU A 286 28.70 0.73 -8.38
C GLU A 286 28.85 1.90 -7.38
N ARG A 287 27.75 2.59 -7.06
CA ARG A 287 27.72 3.73 -6.14
C ARG A 287 27.12 3.40 -4.77
N LEU A 288 26.62 2.18 -4.57
CA LEU A 288 25.92 1.80 -3.33
C LEU A 288 26.81 1.82 -2.08
N ALA A 289 28.14 1.72 -2.23
CA ALA A 289 29.07 1.83 -1.11
C ALA A 289 29.06 3.22 -0.41
N ALA A 290 28.44 4.22 -1.03
CA ALA A 290 28.27 5.55 -0.47
C ALA A 290 26.90 5.77 0.21
N LEU A 291 26.03 4.75 0.23
CA LEU A 291 24.77 4.80 0.97
C LEU A 291 25.04 4.62 2.47
N PRO A 292 24.51 5.51 3.33
CA PRO A 292 24.59 5.34 4.77
C PRO A 292 23.52 4.35 5.26
N ASP A 293 23.79 3.70 6.39
CA ASP A 293 22.79 2.85 7.05
C ASP A 293 21.64 3.68 7.66
N LYS A 294 21.91 4.95 8.04
CA LYS A 294 20.96 5.88 8.67
C LYS A 294 21.27 7.33 8.25
N GLY A 295 20.25 8.16 8.15
CA GLY A 295 20.39 9.60 7.87
C GLY A 295 20.24 9.96 6.38
N PHE A 296 20.68 11.17 6.03
CA PHE A 296 20.53 11.69 4.67
C PHE A 296 21.56 11.09 3.71
N ILE A 297 21.17 10.93 2.44
CA ILE A 297 21.97 10.31 1.40
C ILE A 297 22.93 11.38 0.82
N PRO A 298 24.26 11.25 1.00
CA PRO A 298 25.22 12.30 0.66
C PRO A 298 25.66 12.29 -0.82
N ILE A 299 24.95 11.54 -1.66
CA ILE A 299 25.27 11.38 -3.08
C ILE A 299 24.06 11.74 -3.94
N VAL A 300 24.28 12.35 -5.10
CA VAL A 300 23.20 12.63 -6.04
C VAL A 300 22.70 11.34 -6.70
N PRO A 301 21.38 11.16 -6.92
CA PRO A 301 20.87 9.98 -7.60
C PRO A 301 21.20 10.02 -9.10
N ASP A 302 21.27 8.86 -9.75
CA ASP A 302 21.48 8.76 -11.20
C ASP A 302 20.21 9.13 -11.99
N LEU A 303 19.05 8.79 -11.41
CA LEU A 303 17.71 9.17 -11.89
C LEU A 303 16.86 9.64 -10.70
N ALA A 304 16.11 10.72 -10.90
CA ALA A 304 15.08 11.18 -9.97
C ALA A 304 13.73 11.39 -10.68
N VAL A 305 12.64 10.97 -10.05
CA VAL A 305 11.28 11.16 -10.51
C VAL A 305 10.60 12.19 -9.61
N GLU A 306 9.98 13.18 -10.25
CA GLU A 306 9.20 14.21 -9.56
C GLU A 306 7.78 14.24 -10.10
N ILE A 307 6.79 14.30 -9.20
CA ILE A 307 5.37 14.24 -9.56
C ILE A 307 4.71 15.55 -9.15
N GLU A 308 4.35 16.37 -10.14
CA GLU A 308 3.85 17.72 -9.93
C GLU A 308 2.33 17.82 -10.04
N PHE A 309 1.71 18.45 -9.04
CA PHE A 309 0.28 18.80 -9.01
C PHE A 309 0.12 20.31 -8.87
N PRO A 310 -0.15 21.06 -9.97
CA PRO A 310 -0.26 22.52 -9.93
C PRO A 310 -1.41 23.05 -9.07
N ASP A 311 -2.43 22.24 -8.86
CA ASP A 311 -3.58 22.50 -8.00
C ASP A 311 -3.28 22.29 -6.51
N LEU A 312 -2.07 21.82 -6.19
CA LEU A 312 -1.53 21.64 -4.85
C LEU A 312 -0.29 22.55 -4.69
N PRO A 313 -0.47 23.85 -4.35
CA PRO A 313 0.59 24.86 -4.30
C PRO A 313 1.90 24.44 -3.61
N SER A 314 1.85 23.77 -2.46
CA SER A 314 3.02 23.33 -1.71
C SER A 314 3.75 22.21 -2.44
N VAL A 315 3.00 21.25 -2.99
CA VAL A 315 3.56 20.15 -3.80
C VAL A 315 4.18 20.69 -5.09
N HIS A 316 3.49 21.62 -5.77
CA HIS A 316 3.99 22.28 -6.95
C HIS A 316 5.30 23.05 -6.68
N LYS A 317 5.35 23.79 -5.56
CA LYS A 317 6.52 24.55 -5.15
C LYS A 317 7.71 23.63 -4.88
N GLU A 318 7.56 22.61 -4.06
CA GLU A 318 8.64 21.67 -3.74
C GLU A 318 9.13 20.94 -5.00
N SER A 319 8.23 20.34 -5.79
CA SER A 319 8.61 19.66 -7.04
C SER A 319 9.39 20.59 -7.98
N THR A 320 9.01 21.88 -8.05
CA THR A 320 9.74 22.89 -8.83
C THR A 320 11.13 23.19 -8.26
N GLU A 321 11.27 23.27 -6.93
CA GLU A 321 12.54 23.52 -6.24
C GLU A 321 13.47 22.30 -6.35
N ASN A 322 12.95 21.09 -6.17
CA ASN A 322 13.67 19.84 -6.32
C ASN A 322 14.21 19.69 -7.75
N LEU A 323 13.35 19.88 -8.76
CA LEU A 323 13.77 19.81 -10.16
C LEU A 323 14.90 20.79 -10.48
N LYS A 324 14.87 22.02 -9.93
CA LYS A 324 15.96 22.98 -10.10
C LYS A 324 17.27 22.50 -9.48
N ALA A 325 17.22 21.94 -8.26
CA ALA A 325 18.40 21.40 -7.60
C ALA A 325 18.98 20.19 -8.35
N LEU A 326 18.12 19.25 -8.74
CA LEU A 326 18.46 18.07 -9.54
C LEU A 326 19.08 18.45 -10.89
N HIS A 327 18.52 19.44 -11.59
CA HIS A 327 19.08 19.91 -12.87
C HIS A 327 20.44 20.60 -12.71
N ARG A 328 20.65 21.38 -11.64
CA ARG A 328 21.97 21.98 -11.33
C ARG A 328 23.01 20.91 -11.01
N ALA A 329 22.58 19.82 -10.39
CA ALA A 329 23.42 18.68 -10.06
C ALA A 329 23.58 17.67 -11.20
N GLU A 330 23.13 18.02 -12.41
CA GLU A 330 23.22 17.16 -13.59
C GLU A 330 22.61 15.76 -13.39
N VAL A 331 21.49 15.69 -12.66
CA VAL A 331 20.71 14.45 -12.50
C VAL A 331 19.76 14.29 -13.67
N THR A 332 19.59 13.04 -14.17
CA THR A 332 18.50 12.76 -15.11
C THR A 332 17.18 12.78 -14.37
N THR A 333 16.20 13.53 -14.88
CA THR A 333 14.89 13.62 -14.22
C THR A 333 13.74 13.18 -15.11
N TRP A 334 12.78 12.49 -14.48
CA TRP A 334 11.46 12.24 -15.04
C TRP A 334 10.45 13.11 -14.30
N HIS A 335 10.06 14.21 -14.93
CA HIS A 335 9.06 15.11 -14.38
C HIS A 335 7.68 14.70 -14.90
N VAL A 336 6.88 14.13 -14.00
CA VAL A 336 5.56 13.61 -14.24
C VAL A 336 4.54 14.73 -14.05
N LEU A 337 3.71 14.94 -15.07
CA LEU A 337 2.68 15.98 -15.12
C LEU A 337 1.30 15.31 -15.32
N PRO A 338 0.67 14.78 -14.25
CA PRO A 338 -0.56 14.01 -14.36
C PRO A 338 -1.69 14.80 -15.02
N HIS A 339 -1.83 16.08 -14.67
CA HIS A 339 -2.84 17.01 -15.24
C HIS A 339 -2.72 17.21 -16.75
N LYS A 340 -1.53 16.98 -17.32
CA LYS A 340 -1.27 17.02 -18.78
C LYS A 340 -1.19 15.63 -19.40
N ARG A 341 -1.23 14.57 -18.59
CA ARG A 341 -0.98 13.18 -18.99
C ARG A 341 0.35 13.06 -19.76
N GLN A 342 1.38 13.70 -19.22
CA GLN A 342 2.70 13.82 -19.84
C GLN A 342 3.82 13.49 -18.85
N ILE A 343 4.94 13.04 -19.40
CA ILE A 343 6.21 12.89 -18.67
C ILE A 343 7.28 13.65 -19.43
N LYS A 344 7.95 14.59 -18.77
CA LYS A 344 9.11 15.29 -19.32
C LYS A 344 10.38 14.58 -18.85
N VAL A 345 11.14 14.07 -19.81
CA VAL A 345 12.43 13.42 -19.58
C VAL A 345 13.53 14.44 -19.86
N GLN A 346 14.33 14.74 -18.83
CA GLN A 346 15.50 15.60 -18.92
C GLN A 346 16.74 14.76 -18.65
N VAL A 347 17.63 14.67 -19.64
CA VAL A 347 18.94 14.02 -19.51
C VAL A 347 20.01 15.12 -19.60
N PRO A 348 21.03 15.15 -18.72
CA PRO A 348 22.12 16.13 -18.78
C PRO A 348 22.77 16.19 -20.17
N GLY A 349 23.05 17.40 -20.64
CA GLY A 349 23.63 17.63 -21.98
C GLY A 349 22.73 17.30 -23.17
N LYS A 350 21.48 16.84 -22.96
CA LYS A 350 20.50 16.57 -24.03
C LYS A 350 19.31 17.52 -23.97
N ARG A 351 18.64 17.69 -25.11
CA ARG A 351 17.38 18.43 -25.19
C ARG A 351 16.28 17.65 -24.46
N ALA A 352 15.52 18.35 -23.61
CA ALA A 352 14.34 17.80 -22.94
C ALA A 352 13.38 17.14 -23.93
N LYS A 353 12.85 15.96 -23.58
CA LYS A 353 11.82 15.26 -24.35
C LYS A 353 10.52 15.24 -23.56
N THR A 354 9.42 15.65 -24.16
CA THR A 354 8.07 15.46 -23.59
C THR A 354 7.44 14.23 -24.21
N LEU A 355 7.03 13.29 -23.38
CA LEU A 355 6.26 12.11 -23.73
C LEU A 355 4.78 12.37 -23.40
N ASN A 356 3.91 12.07 -24.34
CA ASN A 356 2.46 12.15 -24.20
C ASN A 356 1.89 10.80 -23.77
N PHE A 357 0.59 10.79 -23.46
CA PHE A 357 -0.13 9.62 -22.95
C PHE A 357 0.06 8.32 -23.77
N ASN A 358 0.16 8.43 -25.10
CA ASN A 358 0.31 7.28 -26.00
C ASN A 358 1.78 6.92 -26.30
N ASP A 359 2.73 7.68 -25.76
CA ASP A 359 4.15 7.42 -25.95
C ASP A 359 4.64 6.35 -24.96
N THR A 360 5.88 5.91 -25.15
CA THR A 360 6.57 4.97 -24.28
C THR A 360 7.71 5.69 -23.56
N LEU A 361 7.78 5.51 -22.25
CA LEU A 361 8.89 5.93 -21.41
C LEU A 361 9.99 4.86 -21.47
N ASP A 362 11.20 5.28 -21.82
CA ASP A 362 12.39 4.43 -21.94
C ASP A 362 13.44 4.85 -20.92
N GLY A 363 14.16 3.87 -20.38
CA GLY A 363 15.19 4.05 -19.35
C GLY A 363 16.50 4.66 -19.82
N GLY A 364 16.69 4.77 -21.14
CA GLY A 364 17.92 5.25 -21.75
C GLY A 364 19.14 4.47 -21.29
N SER A 365 20.26 5.17 -21.06
CA SER A 365 21.49 4.55 -20.57
C SER A 365 21.49 4.30 -19.07
N ILE A 366 20.57 4.89 -18.30
CA ILE A 366 20.53 4.75 -16.83
C ILE A 366 19.80 3.47 -16.43
N LEU A 367 18.73 3.12 -17.16
CA LEU A 367 18.03 1.85 -17.01
C LEU A 367 17.96 1.13 -18.38
N PRO A 368 19.07 0.52 -18.85
CA PRO A 368 19.14 -0.04 -20.20
C PRO A 368 18.10 -1.14 -20.43
N GLY A 369 17.19 -0.90 -21.38
CA GLY A 369 16.12 -1.86 -21.73
C GLY A 369 14.81 -1.66 -20.96
N PHE A 370 14.76 -0.74 -19.99
CA PHE A 370 13.52 -0.38 -19.32
C PHE A 370 12.57 0.30 -20.31
N SER A 371 11.32 -0.16 -20.36
CA SER A 371 10.31 0.38 -21.24
C SER A 371 8.90 0.20 -20.65
N VAL A 372 8.13 1.29 -20.59
CA VAL A 372 6.75 1.26 -20.08
C VAL A 372 5.88 2.28 -20.83
N ALA A 373 4.65 1.90 -21.17
CA ALA A 373 3.71 2.83 -21.78
C ALA A 373 3.31 3.93 -20.79
N VAL A 374 3.32 5.20 -21.22
CA VAL A 374 2.93 6.33 -20.36
C VAL A 374 1.49 6.15 -19.85
N ALA A 375 0.61 5.59 -20.68
CA ALA A 375 -0.76 5.25 -20.29
C ALA A 375 -0.87 4.26 -19.11
N THR A 376 0.14 3.42 -18.89
CA THR A 376 0.17 2.50 -17.74
C THR A 376 0.50 3.24 -16.44
N LEU A 377 1.37 4.26 -16.53
CA LEU A 377 1.82 5.05 -15.38
C LEU A 377 0.81 6.14 -14.99
N LEU A 378 0.10 6.70 -15.98
CA LEU A 378 -0.81 7.84 -15.78
C LEU A 378 -2.27 7.44 -16.03
N LYS A 379 -2.66 6.24 -15.56
CA LYS A 379 -4.06 5.77 -15.62
C LYS A 379 -4.99 6.84 -15.05
N ALA A 380 -6.16 6.97 -15.70
CA ALA A 380 -7.06 8.11 -15.56
C ALA A 380 -7.51 8.32 -14.12
#